data_AF-A0AA43F9B0-F1
#
_entry.id   AF-A0AA43F9B0-F1
#
_cell.length_a   1.000
_cell.length_b   1.000
_cell.length_c   1.000
_cell.angle_alpha   90.00
_cell.angle_beta   90.00
_cell.angle_gamma   90.00
#
_symmetry.space_group_name_H-M   'P 1'
#
loop_
_entity.id
_entity.type
_entity.pdbx_description
1 polymer ?
#
loop_
_entity_poly.entity_id
_entity_poly.type
_entity_poly.pdbx_seq_one_letter_code
_entity_poly.pdbx_strand_id
1 'polypeptide(L)'
;RSARFKDLELSFSKKLDELEGKAEQAKLPAPGTRPAWVYENPDDWTFGDYIERLAPISPRAAISEAWRHVELALKAAATRSGGKPPTRTTDSAQSLQQEGLLPRDAASLVEDLRALRNRAVHADDFDIDPERAIEFARLAERVIASIRPPGAAAATASQGTGG
;
A
#
# COMPACT_ATOMS: atom_id res chain seq x y z
N ARG A 1 6.97 -23.70 -21.23
CA ARG A 1 6.02 -22.69 -20.67
C ARG A 1 4.98 -22.32 -21.74
N SER A 2 3.70 -22.25 -21.39
CA SER A 2 2.56 -21.99 -22.30
C SER A 2 2.29 -20.48 -22.47
N ALA A 3 1.66 -20.06 -23.57
CA ALA A 3 1.38 -18.64 -23.87
C ALA A 3 0.58 -17.93 -22.77
N ARG A 4 -0.43 -18.61 -22.18
CA ARG A 4 -1.24 -18.06 -21.09
C ARG A 4 -0.43 -17.67 -19.85
N PHE A 5 0.65 -18.40 -19.56
CA PHE A 5 1.52 -18.12 -18.42
C PHE A 5 2.24 -16.78 -18.62
N LYS A 6 2.80 -16.57 -19.81
CA LYS A 6 3.47 -15.32 -20.18
C LYS A 6 2.50 -14.14 -20.21
N ASP A 7 1.26 -14.37 -20.65
CA ASP A 7 0.24 -13.31 -20.66
C ASP A 7 -0.11 -12.84 -19.24
N LEU A 8 -0.19 -13.76 -18.28
CA LEU A 8 -0.44 -13.43 -16.87
C LEU A 8 0.73 -12.64 -16.26
N GLU A 9 1.97 -13.11 -16.45
CA GLU A 9 3.19 -12.44 -16.00
C GLU A 9 3.30 -11.02 -16.56
N LEU A 10 3.06 -10.86 -17.87
CA LEU A 10 3.03 -9.55 -18.53
C LEU A 10 1.91 -8.66 -17.99
N SER A 11 0.73 -9.22 -17.73
CA SER A 11 -0.40 -8.45 -17.19
C SER A 11 -0.15 -7.97 -15.76
N PHE A 12 0.51 -8.79 -14.93
CA PHE A 12 0.91 -8.41 -13.58
C PHE A 12 1.92 -7.27 -13.64
N SER A 13 2.96 -7.46 -14.45
CA SER A 13 4.01 -6.47 -14.64
C SER A 13 3.43 -5.15 -15.15
N LYS A 14 2.71 -5.16 -16.27
CA LYS A 14 2.11 -3.94 -16.82
C LYS A 14 1.22 -3.22 -15.81
N LYS A 15 0.41 -3.97 -15.05
CA LYS A 15 -0.43 -3.36 -14.02
C LYS A 15 0.41 -2.69 -12.94
N LEU A 16 1.51 -3.32 -12.51
CA LEU A 16 2.41 -2.75 -11.51
C LEU A 16 3.05 -1.42 -12.01
N ASP A 17 3.50 -1.36 -13.26
CA ASP A 17 4.05 -0.14 -13.87
C ASP A 17 3.00 0.98 -13.91
N GLU A 18 1.74 0.65 -14.25
CA GLU A 18 0.64 1.61 -14.22
C GLU A 18 0.41 2.17 -12.81
N LEU A 19 0.51 1.32 -11.78
CA LEU A 19 0.34 1.74 -10.39
C LEU A 19 1.50 2.61 -9.90
N GLU A 20 2.72 2.31 -10.32
CA GLU A 20 3.88 3.14 -10.06
C GLU A 20 3.72 4.53 -10.71
N GLY A 21 3.34 4.57 -11.98
CA GLY A 21 3.04 5.81 -12.68
C GLY A 21 1.95 6.65 -12.00
N LYS A 22 0.88 6.00 -11.49
CA LYS A 22 -0.15 6.68 -10.70
C LYS A 22 0.41 7.28 -9.40
N ALA A 23 1.22 6.52 -8.67
CA ALA A 23 1.81 6.96 -7.41
C ALA A 23 2.75 8.17 -7.62
N GLU A 24 3.54 8.16 -8.70
CA GLU A 24 4.39 9.29 -9.09
C GLU A 24 3.57 10.53 -9.49
N GLN A 25 2.56 10.35 -10.34
CA GLN A 25 1.69 11.46 -10.78
C GLN A 25 0.96 12.11 -9.60
N ALA A 26 0.50 11.30 -8.64
CA ALA A 26 -0.12 11.75 -7.40
C ALA A 26 0.87 12.31 -6.38
N LYS A 27 2.18 12.26 -6.66
CA LYS A 27 3.27 12.67 -5.77
C LYS A 27 3.15 12.03 -4.39
N LEU A 28 2.79 10.74 -4.37
CA LEU A 28 2.74 9.99 -3.11
C LEU A 28 4.14 9.97 -2.48
N PRO A 29 4.24 10.00 -1.14
CA PRO A 29 5.52 9.99 -0.44
C PRO A 29 6.43 8.86 -0.94
N ALA A 30 7.73 9.05 -0.76
CA ALA A 30 8.70 8.01 -1.04
C ALA A 30 8.46 6.77 -0.14
N PRO A 31 8.80 5.57 -0.62
CA PRO A 31 8.81 4.37 0.22
C PRO A 31 9.71 4.54 1.46
N GLY A 32 9.46 3.76 2.50
CA GLY A 32 10.23 3.76 3.75
C GLY A 32 9.79 4.77 4.82
N THR A 33 8.91 5.72 4.53
CA THR A 33 8.40 6.64 5.56
C THR A 33 7.22 6.02 6.30
N ARG A 34 7.35 5.84 7.62
CA ARG A 34 6.25 5.38 8.48
C ARG A 34 5.63 6.53 9.26
N PRO A 35 4.29 6.62 9.30
CA PRO A 35 3.65 7.52 10.24
C PRO A 35 3.79 6.97 11.67
N ALA A 36 4.61 7.60 12.50
CA ALA A 36 4.88 7.17 13.89
C ALA A 36 3.61 7.00 14.73
N TRP A 37 2.56 7.77 14.43
CA TRP A 37 1.28 7.71 15.12
C TRP A 37 0.48 6.43 14.85
N VAL A 38 0.82 5.66 13.81
CA VAL A 38 0.13 4.41 13.43
C VAL A 38 0.67 3.21 14.22
N TYR A 39 1.96 3.23 14.59
CA TYR A 39 2.68 2.11 15.20
C TYR A 39 3.05 2.40 16.67
N GLU A 40 2.99 1.39 17.54
CA GLU A 40 3.33 1.55 18.96
C GLU A 40 4.83 1.57 19.21
N ASN A 41 5.60 0.82 18.41
CA ASN A 41 7.05 0.75 18.50
C ASN A 41 7.71 1.12 17.15
N PRO A 42 8.50 2.21 17.08
CA PRO A 42 9.20 2.60 15.86
C PRO A 42 10.25 1.56 15.41
N ASP A 43 10.79 0.77 16.34
CA ASP A 43 11.83 -0.24 16.07
C ASP A 43 11.29 -1.56 15.47
N ASP A 44 9.97 -1.70 15.34
CA ASP A 44 9.34 -2.87 14.70
C ASP A 44 9.59 -2.91 13.16
N TRP A 45 10.48 -2.09 12.59
CA TRP A 45 10.71 -2.03 11.13
C TRP A 45 11.98 -2.73 10.68
N THR A 46 11.78 -3.98 10.25
CA THR A 46 12.65 -4.69 9.32
C THR A 46 11.94 -4.95 7.99
N PHE A 47 10.84 -4.24 7.68
CA PHE A 47 9.92 -4.60 6.60
C PHE A 47 10.54 -4.55 5.20
N GLY A 48 11.21 -3.45 4.83
CA GLY A 48 11.92 -3.36 3.55
C GLY A 48 12.95 -4.48 3.43
N ASP A 49 13.86 -4.57 4.40
CA ASP A 49 14.89 -5.61 4.47
C ASP A 49 14.33 -7.05 4.48
N TYR A 50 13.19 -7.26 5.15
CA TYR A 50 12.53 -8.55 5.24
C TYR A 50 11.89 -8.94 3.90
N ILE A 51 11.22 -8.01 3.25
CA ILE A 51 10.65 -8.24 1.92
C ILE A 51 11.76 -8.46 0.89
N GLU A 52 12.85 -7.70 0.93
CA GLU A 52 14.00 -7.89 0.04
C GLU A 52 14.65 -9.27 0.24
N ARG A 53 14.65 -9.81 1.45
CA ARG A 53 15.11 -11.19 1.73
C ARG A 53 14.07 -12.25 1.36
N LEU A 54 12.79 -11.94 1.49
CA LEU A 54 11.69 -12.88 1.24
C LEU A 54 11.38 -13.02 -0.25
N ALA A 55 11.49 -11.95 -1.04
CA ALA A 55 11.12 -11.93 -2.45
C ALA A 55 11.92 -12.95 -3.29
N PRO A 56 13.25 -13.12 -3.12
CA PRO A 56 14.00 -14.17 -3.85
C PRO A 56 13.59 -15.59 -3.47
N ILE A 57 13.05 -15.81 -2.27
CA ILE A 57 12.62 -17.12 -1.76
C ILE A 57 11.19 -17.43 -2.19
N SER A 58 10.29 -16.45 -2.03
CA SER A 58 8.88 -16.55 -2.38
C SER A 58 8.31 -15.16 -2.69
N PRO A 59 8.28 -14.76 -3.98
CA PRO A 59 7.70 -13.50 -4.42
C PRO A 59 6.24 -13.33 -4.00
N ARG A 60 5.47 -14.43 -4.00
CA ARG A 60 4.07 -14.45 -3.55
C ARG A 60 3.94 -14.18 -2.06
N ALA A 61 4.83 -14.77 -1.25
CA ALA A 61 4.83 -14.52 0.19
C ALA A 61 5.23 -13.07 0.49
N ALA A 62 6.22 -12.54 -0.24
CA ALA A 62 6.61 -11.13 -0.15
C ALA A 62 5.43 -10.20 -0.47
N ILE A 63 4.69 -10.42 -1.57
CA ILE A 63 3.49 -9.64 -1.89
C ILE A 63 2.41 -9.75 -0.81
N SER A 64 2.17 -10.97 -0.31
CA SER A 64 1.17 -11.22 0.73
C SER A 64 1.50 -10.51 2.03
N GLU A 65 2.78 -10.56 2.43
CA GLU A 65 3.26 -9.87 3.62
C GLU A 65 3.21 -8.36 3.43
N ALA A 66 3.65 -7.84 2.28
CA ALA A 66 3.58 -6.42 1.98
C ALA A 66 2.14 -5.88 2.10
N TRP A 67 1.18 -6.62 1.56
CA TRP A 67 -0.24 -6.30 1.71
C TRP A 67 -0.69 -6.33 3.17
N ARG A 68 -0.32 -7.37 3.93
CA ARG A 68 -0.66 -7.51 5.37
C ARG A 68 -0.27 -6.26 6.16
N HIS A 69 0.87 -5.65 5.86
CA HIS A 69 1.32 -4.41 6.51
C HIS A 69 0.43 -3.19 6.17
N VAL A 70 -0.07 -3.10 4.93
CA VAL A 70 -1.06 -2.07 4.55
C VAL A 70 -2.35 -2.26 5.36
N GLU A 71 -2.83 -3.51 5.48
CA GLU A 71 -4.05 -3.81 6.25
C GLU A 71 -3.92 -3.41 7.71
N LEU A 72 -2.79 -3.76 8.34
CA LEU A 72 -2.50 -3.38 9.71
C LEU A 72 -2.42 -1.87 9.89
N ALA A 73 -1.75 -1.15 8.98
CA ALA A 73 -1.59 0.30 9.04
C ALA A 73 -2.95 1.01 8.93
N LEU A 74 -3.78 0.63 7.96
CA LEU A 74 -5.11 1.20 7.77
C LEU A 74 -6.02 0.91 8.97
N LYS A 75 -6.01 -0.33 9.49
CA LYS A 75 -6.80 -0.71 10.66
C LYS A 75 -6.37 0.06 11.91
N ALA A 76 -5.06 0.17 12.15
CA ALA A 76 -4.52 0.91 13.28
C ALA A 76 -4.85 2.41 13.18
N ALA A 77 -4.68 3.00 12.00
CA ALA A 77 -5.06 4.40 11.74
C ALA A 77 -6.55 4.65 12.00
N ALA A 78 -7.45 3.80 11.48
CA ALA A 78 -8.89 3.92 11.68
C ALA A 78 -9.30 3.74 13.16
N THR A 79 -8.60 2.86 13.89
CA THR A 79 -8.83 2.70 15.34
C THR A 79 -8.38 3.94 16.11
N ARG A 80 -7.23 4.51 15.76
CA ARG A 80 -6.64 5.66 16.45
C ARG A 80 -7.31 6.99 16.10
N SER A 81 -8.00 7.10 14.96
CA SER A 81 -8.79 8.30 14.62
C SER A 81 -10.10 8.41 15.42
N GLY A 82 -10.39 7.45 16.30
CA GLY A 82 -11.60 7.43 17.14
C GLY A 82 -12.79 6.72 16.48
N GLY A 83 -12.60 6.19 15.28
CA GLY A 83 -13.59 5.35 14.60
C GLY A 83 -13.62 3.92 15.14
N LYS A 84 -14.76 3.24 14.96
CA LYS A 84 -14.80 1.78 15.09
C LYS A 84 -14.15 1.19 13.83
N PRO A 85 -13.02 0.46 13.93
CA PRO A 85 -12.36 -0.06 12.75
C PRO A 85 -13.31 -0.98 11.98
N PRO A 86 -13.52 -0.74 10.67
CA PRO A 86 -14.27 -1.64 9.83
C PRO A 86 -13.67 -3.06 9.83
N THR A 87 -14.50 -4.06 9.52
CA THR A 87 -14.02 -5.45 9.43
C THR A 87 -13.17 -5.71 8.18
N ARG A 88 -13.29 -4.86 7.15
CA ARG A 88 -12.57 -4.97 5.87
C ARG A 88 -11.56 -3.84 5.70
N THR A 89 -10.42 -4.16 5.08
CA THR A 89 -9.35 -3.21 4.75
C THR A 89 -9.82 -2.09 3.83
N THR A 90 -10.62 -2.44 2.81
CA THR A 90 -11.19 -1.48 1.83
C THR A 90 -12.04 -0.42 2.52
N ASP A 91 -12.85 -0.86 3.47
CA ASP A 91 -13.74 0.01 4.24
C ASP A 91 -12.93 0.93 5.16
N SER A 92 -11.80 0.45 5.68
CA SER A 92 -10.86 1.27 6.46
C SER A 92 -10.20 2.36 5.62
N ALA A 93 -9.75 2.03 4.40
CA ALA A 93 -9.20 3.02 3.47
C ALA A 93 -10.25 4.07 3.07
N GLN A 94 -11.48 3.63 2.82
CA GLN A 94 -12.60 4.53 2.50
C GLN A 94 -12.94 5.47 3.67
N SER A 95 -13.03 4.95 4.90
CA SER A 95 -13.27 5.77 6.11
C SER A 95 -12.18 6.82 6.29
N LEU A 96 -10.90 6.40 6.23
CA LEU A 96 -9.77 7.31 6.35
C LEU A 96 -9.74 8.36 5.23
N GLN A 97 -10.18 8.01 4.02
CA GLN A 97 -10.31 8.96 2.92
C GLN A 97 -11.42 9.98 3.17
N GLN A 98 -12.57 9.56 3.70
CA GLN A 98 -13.67 10.45 4.07
C GLN A 98 -13.28 11.39 5.22
N GLU A 99 -12.46 10.92 6.15
CA GLU A 99 -11.90 11.69 7.26
C GLU A 99 -10.72 12.59 6.85
N GLY A 100 -10.27 12.53 5.58
CA GLY A 100 -9.12 13.30 5.08
C GLY A 100 -7.75 12.83 5.60
N LEU A 101 -7.70 11.67 6.25
CA LEU A 101 -6.49 11.04 6.79
C LEU A 101 -5.75 10.20 5.75
N LEU A 102 -6.39 9.85 4.64
CA LEU A 102 -5.79 9.21 3.48
C LEU A 102 -6.12 9.98 2.20
N PRO A 103 -5.12 10.45 1.42
CA PRO A 103 -5.38 11.09 0.13
C PRO A 103 -6.17 10.17 -0.81
N ARG A 104 -7.04 10.76 -1.64
CA ARG A 104 -7.88 10.01 -2.60
C ARG A 104 -7.06 9.08 -3.50
N ASP A 105 -5.92 9.55 -3.99
CA ASP A 105 -5.06 8.76 -4.87
C ASP A 105 -4.43 7.56 -4.14
N ALA A 106 -4.03 7.75 -2.87
CA ALA A 106 -3.55 6.65 -2.03
C ALA A 106 -4.66 5.64 -1.72
N ALA A 107 -5.89 6.09 -1.46
CA ALA A 107 -7.05 5.22 -1.29
C ALA A 107 -7.39 4.43 -2.56
N SER A 108 -7.30 5.06 -3.74
CA SER A 108 -7.44 4.37 -5.02
C SER A 108 -6.33 3.32 -5.23
N LEU A 109 -5.10 3.63 -4.81
CA LEU A 109 -3.97 2.71 -4.91
C LEU A 109 -4.15 1.49 -4.00
N VAL A 110 -4.78 1.62 -2.83
CA VAL A 110 -5.14 0.49 -1.95
C VAL A 110 -6.01 -0.52 -2.69
N GLU A 111 -7.07 -0.07 -3.38
CA GLU A 111 -7.96 -0.98 -4.12
C GLU A 111 -7.25 -1.68 -5.28
N ASP A 112 -6.43 -0.93 -6.01
CA ASP A 112 -5.63 -1.46 -7.11
C ASP A 112 -4.61 -2.51 -6.62
N LEU A 113 -3.90 -2.24 -5.51
CA LEU A 113 -2.94 -3.17 -4.91
C LEU A 113 -3.62 -4.42 -4.34
N ARG A 114 -4.82 -4.28 -3.74
CA ARG A 114 -5.62 -5.43 -3.28
C ARG A 114 -5.95 -6.37 -4.43
N ALA A 115 -6.40 -5.81 -5.55
CA ALA A 115 -6.74 -6.57 -6.74
C ALA A 115 -5.49 -7.28 -7.31
N LEU A 116 -4.35 -6.59 -7.34
CA LEU A 116 -3.09 -7.14 -7.82
C LEU A 116 -2.54 -8.25 -6.91
N ARG A 117 -2.61 -8.07 -5.58
CA ARG A 117 -2.30 -9.11 -4.58
C ARG A 117 -3.18 -10.34 -4.75
N ASN A 118 -4.48 -10.15 -4.93
CA ASN A 118 -5.40 -11.27 -5.12
C ASN A 118 -5.04 -12.07 -6.38
N ARG A 119 -4.64 -11.41 -7.47
CA ARG A 119 -4.14 -12.10 -8.66
C ARG A 119 -2.84 -12.87 -8.39
N ALA A 120 -1.89 -12.26 -7.69
CA ALA A 120 -0.62 -12.89 -7.34
C ALA A 120 -0.79 -14.15 -6.47
N VAL A 121 -1.73 -14.11 -5.52
CA VAL A 121 -1.97 -15.20 -4.55
C VAL A 121 -2.85 -16.30 -5.13
N HIS A 122 -3.82 -15.98 -6.00
CA HIS A 122 -4.77 -16.96 -6.52
C HIS A 122 -4.41 -17.54 -7.88
N ALA A 123 -3.41 -16.99 -8.57
CA ALA A 123 -2.92 -17.57 -9.81
C ALA A 123 -1.71 -18.47 -9.51
N ASP A 124 -1.97 -19.76 -9.40
CA ASP A 124 -0.93 -20.79 -9.21
C ASP A 124 -0.10 -21.01 -10.48
N ASP A 125 -0.55 -20.45 -11.61
CA ASP A 125 -0.06 -20.74 -12.96
C ASP A 125 0.86 -19.64 -13.56
N PHE A 126 1.57 -18.82 -12.77
CA PHE A 126 2.62 -17.96 -13.35
C PHE A 126 3.72 -17.62 -12.35
N ASP A 127 4.92 -17.35 -12.84
CA ASP A 127 6.03 -16.96 -11.96
C ASP A 127 6.04 -15.44 -11.83
N ILE A 128 6.18 -14.97 -10.60
CA ILE A 128 6.35 -13.54 -10.30
C ILE A 128 7.84 -13.32 -10.12
N ASP A 129 8.39 -12.34 -10.84
CA ASP A 129 9.78 -11.95 -10.65
C ASP A 129 9.99 -11.35 -9.24
N PRO A 130 11.02 -11.78 -8.48
CA PRO A 130 11.37 -11.19 -7.19
C PRO A 130 11.43 -9.66 -7.18
N GLU A 131 11.96 -9.05 -8.25
CA GLU A 131 12.07 -7.58 -8.37
C GLU A 131 10.68 -6.94 -8.38
N ARG A 132 9.72 -7.55 -9.08
CA ARG A 132 8.33 -7.08 -9.14
C ARG A 132 7.61 -7.23 -7.80
N ALA A 133 7.96 -8.24 -7.00
CA ALA A 133 7.45 -8.34 -5.63
C ALA A 133 8.00 -7.24 -4.71
N ILE A 134 9.28 -6.86 -4.87
CA ILE A 134 9.89 -5.74 -4.14
C ILE A 134 9.24 -4.42 -4.53
N GLU A 135 9.00 -4.18 -5.83
CA GLU A 135 8.31 -2.99 -6.32
C GLU A 135 6.87 -2.88 -5.79
N PHE A 136 6.12 -3.99 -5.76
CA PHE A 136 4.82 -4.04 -5.11
C PHE A 136 4.91 -3.58 -3.65
N ALA A 137 5.92 -4.07 -2.92
CA ALA A 137 6.11 -3.70 -1.52
C ALA A 137 6.47 -2.22 -1.36
N ARG A 138 7.29 -1.65 -2.24
CA ARG A 138 7.56 -0.21 -2.26
C ARG A 138 6.28 0.59 -2.44
N LEU A 139 5.39 0.20 -3.35
CA LEU A 139 4.08 0.87 -3.50
C LEU A 139 3.21 0.74 -2.24
N ALA A 140 3.25 -0.42 -1.58
CA ALA A 140 2.60 -0.64 -0.30
C ALA A 140 3.13 0.33 0.79
N GLU A 141 4.44 0.55 0.85
CA GLU A 141 5.04 1.53 1.76
C GLU A 141 4.59 2.96 1.47
N ARG A 142 4.48 3.35 0.19
CA ARG A 142 4.01 4.69 -0.18
C ARG A 142 2.57 4.94 0.26
N VAL A 143 1.73 3.91 0.20
CA VAL A 143 0.36 3.96 0.75
C VAL A 143 0.42 4.18 2.27
N ILE A 144 1.23 3.39 2.99
CA ILE A 144 1.37 3.51 4.45
C ILE A 144 1.88 4.91 4.83
N ALA A 145 2.90 5.41 4.12
CA ALA A 145 3.46 6.74 4.30
C ALA A 145 2.44 7.87 4.08
N SER A 146 1.41 7.62 3.27
CA SER A 146 0.36 8.60 2.97
C SER A 146 -0.66 8.77 4.09
N ILE A 147 -0.64 7.92 5.13
CA ILE A 147 -1.59 7.95 6.24
C ILE A 147 -1.24 9.08 7.22
N ARG A 148 -2.14 10.05 7.35
CA ARG A 148 -1.94 11.31 8.08
C ARG A 148 -2.53 11.26 9.48
N PRO A 149 -1.87 11.86 10.50
CA PRO A 149 -2.40 11.87 11.86
C PRO A 149 -3.71 12.67 11.95
N PRO A 150 -4.62 12.30 12.87
CA PRO A 150 -5.78 13.10 13.21
C PRO A 150 -5.36 14.54 13.55
N GLY A 151 -6.07 15.53 12.99
CA GLY A 151 -5.74 16.95 13.17
C GLY A 151 -4.79 17.54 12.12
N ALA A 152 -4.02 16.74 11.37
CA ALA A 152 -3.21 17.26 10.25
C ALA A 152 -4.07 17.71 9.06
N ALA A 153 -5.26 17.13 8.87
CA ALA A 153 -6.20 17.52 7.82
C ALA A 153 -6.67 18.99 7.97
N ALA A 154 -6.83 19.47 9.22
CA ALA A 154 -7.28 20.83 9.50
C ALA A 154 -6.22 21.91 9.18
N ALA A 155 -4.93 21.59 9.29
CA ALA A 155 -3.84 22.55 9.07
C ALA A 155 -3.65 22.92 7.58
N THR A 156 -4.07 22.05 6.65
CA THR A 156 -3.94 22.32 5.21
C THR A 156 -5.04 23.25 4.67
N ALA A 157 -6.15 23.39 5.39
CA ALA A 157 -7.28 24.24 4.97
C ALA A 157 -7.16 25.72 5.41
N SER A 158 -6.26 26.06 6.34
CA SER A 158 -6.13 27.44 6.84
C SER A 158 -5.05 28.29 6.14
N GLN A 159 -4.24 27.71 5.24
CA GLN A 159 -3.18 28.45 4.55
C GLN A 159 -3.61 29.09 3.22
N GLY A 160 -4.91 29.10 2.91
CA GLY A 160 -5.47 29.62 1.64
C GLY A 160 -6.18 30.98 1.72
N THR A 161 -6.16 31.67 2.87
CA THR A 161 -6.84 32.97 3.04
C THR A 161 -5.86 34.01 3.57
N GLY A 162 -4.99 34.48 2.70
CA GLY A 162 -3.99 35.50 3.02
C GLY A 162 -3.22 35.94 1.78
N GLY A 163 -3.86 36.78 0.96
CA GLY A 163 -3.30 37.38 -0.24
C GLY A 163 -4.35 38.20 -0.98
#